data_AF-A0A949BDS5-F1
#
_entry.id   AF-A0A949BDS5-F1
#
_cell.length_a   1.000
_cell.length_b   1.000
_cell.length_c   1.000
_cell.angle_alpha   90.00
_cell.angle_beta   90.00
_cell.angle_gamma   90.00
#
_symmetry.space_group_name_H-M   'P 1'
#
loop_
_entity.id
_entity.type
_entity.pdbx_description
1 polymer ?
#
loop_
_entity_poly.entity_id
_entity_poly.type
_entity_poly.pdbx_seq_one_letter_code
_entity_poly.pdbx_strand_id
1 'polypeptide(L)'
;MNGNLNNKGVVLLSSVIILLTIAIIGASLVAFFSSVNISARLVADEAKALYLAEAGIAHAIHILRGQAGAGGNIEETVGPVNLGEGTYTVKLDWTQSLITSTSSVHGAAKTVQLQYTAL
;
A
#
# COMPACT_ATOMS: atom_id res chain seq x y z
N MET A 1 -57.18 38.09 7.59
CA MET A 1 -56.90 36.83 6.87
C MET A 1 -55.44 36.83 6.41
N ASN A 2 -54.48 36.39 7.24
CA ASN A 2 -53.04 36.38 6.91
C ASN A 2 -52.31 35.08 7.36
N GLY A 3 -53.03 34.02 7.72
CA GLY A 3 -52.41 32.76 8.18
C GLY A 3 -51.92 31.85 7.05
N ASN A 4 -52.51 31.94 5.85
CA ASN A 4 -52.27 30.95 4.78
C ASN A 4 -50.97 31.21 3.98
N LEU A 5 -50.54 32.47 3.86
CA LEU A 5 -49.25 32.84 3.25
C LEU A 5 -48.07 32.43 4.14
N ASN A 6 -48.21 32.55 5.46
CA ASN A 6 -47.17 32.17 6.41
C ASN A 6 -46.96 30.65 6.44
N ASN A 7 -48.04 29.86 6.38
CA ASN A 7 -47.94 28.39 6.37
C ASN A 7 -47.27 27.85 5.10
N LYS A 8 -47.55 28.43 3.92
CA LYS A 8 -46.91 28.00 2.67
C LYS A 8 -45.41 28.33 2.65
N GLY A 9 -45.02 29.50 3.15
CA GLY A 9 -43.61 29.89 3.28
C GLY A 9 -42.85 28.99 4.25
N VAL A 10 -43.46 28.66 5.40
CA VAL A 10 -42.87 27.75 6.40
C VAL A 10 -42.71 26.34 5.85
N VAL A 11 -43.68 25.83 5.10
CA VAL A 11 -43.61 24.49 4.47
C VAL A 11 -42.54 24.44 3.38
N LEU A 12 -42.41 25.49 2.56
CA LEU A 12 -41.32 25.59 1.57
C LEU A 12 -39.96 25.62 2.26
N LEU A 13 -39.80 26.46 3.28
CA LEU A 13 -38.54 26.56 4.02
C LEU A 13 -38.17 25.23 4.70
N SER A 14 -39.13 24.56 5.33
CA SER A 14 -38.88 23.25 5.96
C SER A 14 -38.51 22.19 4.93
N SER A 15 -39.17 22.16 3.77
CA SER A 15 -38.82 21.24 2.69
C SER A 15 -37.41 21.48 2.15
N VAL A 16 -36.98 22.73 2.00
CA VAL A 16 -35.62 23.07 1.57
C VAL A 16 -34.59 22.65 2.61
N ILE A 17 -34.86 22.87 3.89
CA ILE A 17 -33.97 22.44 4.98
C ILE A 17 -33.84 20.91 4.98
N ILE A 18 -34.95 20.18 4.81
CA ILE A 18 -34.95 18.71 4.75
C ILE A 18 -34.17 18.22 3.52
N LEU A 19 -34.36 18.83 2.35
CA LEU A 19 -33.62 18.46 1.14
C LEU A 19 -32.12 18.74 1.30
N LEU A 20 -31.76 19.86 1.94
CA LEU A 20 -30.37 20.22 2.20
C LEU A 20 -29.71 19.23 3.17
N THR A 21 -30.38 18.84 4.24
CA THR A 21 -29.83 17.87 5.20
C THR A 21 -29.63 16.50 4.55
N ILE A 22 -30.60 16.04 3.75
CA ILE A 22 -30.47 14.80 2.99
C ILE A 22 -29.28 14.88 2.01
N ALA A 23 -29.12 16.00 1.30
CA ALA A 23 -28.00 16.19 0.38
C ALA A 23 -26.64 16.16 1.09
N ILE A 24 -26.52 16.80 2.26
CA ILE A 24 -25.28 16.81 3.06
C ILE A 24 -24.95 15.39 3.56
N ILE A 25 -25.94 14.65 4.05
CA ILE A 25 -25.75 13.27 4.49
C ILE A 25 -25.30 12.39 3.30
N GLY A 26 -25.95 12.52 2.15
CA GLY A 26 -25.60 11.79 0.94
C GLY A 26 -24.16 12.06 0.48
N ALA A 27 -23.76 13.33 0.42
CA ALA A 27 -22.40 13.72 0.06
C ALA A 27 -21.36 13.16 1.04
N SER A 28 -21.68 13.18 2.34
CA SER A 28 -20.80 12.65 3.39
C SER A 28 -20.59 11.13 3.25
N LEU A 29 -21.65 10.39 2.91
CA LEU A 29 -21.58 8.95 2.66
C LEU A 29 -20.67 8.64 1.47
N VAL A 30 -20.83 9.36 0.36
CA VAL A 30 -20.00 9.18 -0.85
C VAL A 30 -18.53 9.47 -0.54
N ALA A 31 -18.25 10.55 0.20
CA ALA A 31 -16.89 10.88 0.61
C ALA A 31 -16.28 9.78 1.49
N PHE A 32 -17.05 9.23 2.43
CA PHE A 32 -16.61 8.15 3.30
C PHE A 32 -16.27 6.88 2.51
N PHE A 33 -17.16 6.43 1.62
CA PHE A 33 -16.89 5.25 0.78
C PHE A 33 -15.67 5.44 -0.12
N SER A 34 -15.49 6.63 -0.68
CA SER A 34 -14.30 6.96 -1.47
C SER A 34 -13.03 6.83 -0.63
N SER A 35 -13.03 7.41 0.58
CA SER A 35 -11.90 7.33 1.50
C SER A 35 -11.57 5.89 1.90
N VAL A 36 -12.58 5.07 2.25
CA VAL A 36 -12.38 3.66 2.59
C VAL A 36 -11.79 2.88 1.42
N ASN A 37 -12.25 3.12 0.19
CA ASN A 37 -11.71 2.45 -0.99
C ASN A 37 -10.24 2.83 -1.25
N ILE A 38 -9.90 4.11 -1.10
CA ILE A 38 -8.52 4.58 -1.26
C ILE A 38 -7.61 3.92 -0.20
N SER A 39 -8.04 3.91 1.06
CA SER A 39 -7.29 3.27 2.15
C SER A 39 -7.11 1.76 1.92
N ALA A 40 -8.15 1.06 1.47
CA ALA A 40 -8.08 -0.37 1.19
C ALA A 40 -7.07 -0.69 0.06
N ARG A 41 -7.05 0.13 -1.00
CA ARG A 41 -6.07 0.00 -2.09
C ARG A 41 -4.64 0.21 -1.60
N LEU A 42 -4.43 1.25 -0.79
CA LEU A 42 -3.10 1.56 -0.24
C LEU A 42 -2.57 0.42 0.63
N VAL A 43 -3.41 -0.15 1.50
CA VAL A 43 -3.04 -1.32 2.32
C VAL A 43 -2.74 -2.53 1.45
N ALA A 44 -3.53 -2.76 0.39
CA ALA A 44 -3.27 -3.86 -0.54
C ALA A 44 -1.93 -3.67 -1.29
N ASP A 45 -1.62 -2.46 -1.76
CA ASP A 45 -0.36 -2.15 -2.44
C ASP A 45 0.84 -2.27 -1.49
N GLU A 46 0.69 -1.85 -0.23
CA GLU A 46 1.71 -2.08 0.80
C GLU A 46 1.96 -3.57 1.08
N ALA A 47 0.89 -4.37 1.17
CA ALA A 47 1.01 -5.80 1.35
C ALA A 47 1.69 -6.48 0.15
N LYS A 48 1.32 -6.10 -1.08
CA LYS A 48 1.99 -6.56 -2.30
C LYS A 48 3.48 -6.23 -2.29
N ALA A 49 3.85 -4.99 -1.94
CA ALA A 49 5.25 -4.61 -1.84
C ALA A 49 5.98 -5.48 -0.81
N LEU A 50 5.41 -5.69 0.38
CA LEU A 50 6.00 -6.58 1.37
C LEU A 50 6.24 -8.01 0.84
N TYR A 51 5.23 -8.60 0.18
CA TYR A 51 5.38 -9.92 -0.44
C TYR A 51 6.45 -9.97 -1.53
N LEU A 52 6.60 -8.90 -2.34
CA LEU A 52 7.68 -8.80 -3.31
C LEU A 52 9.05 -8.73 -2.63
N ALA A 53 9.17 -7.99 -1.52
CA ALA A 53 10.42 -7.92 -0.77
C ALA A 53 10.79 -9.29 -0.18
N GLU A 54 9.81 -10.03 0.36
CA GLU A 54 9.99 -11.41 0.84
C GLU A 54 10.41 -12.37 -0.27
N ALA A 55 9.80 -12.26 -1.46
CA ALA A 55 10.21 -13.03 -2.63
C ALA A 55 11.67 -12.75 -3.02
N GLY A 56 12.10 -11.48 -2.93
CA GLY A 56 13.50 -11.10 -3.12
C GLY A 56 14.43 -11.74 -2.10
N ILE A 57 14.06 -11.81 -0.82
CA ILE A 57 14.85 -12.52 0.20
C ILE A 57 14.92 -14.02 -0.10
N ALA A 58 13.81 -14.66 -0.47
CA ALA A 58 13.81 -16.08 -0.83
C ALA A 58 14.72 -16.37 -2.03
N HIS A 59 14.71 -15.48 -3.03
CA HIS A 59 15.62 -15.55 -4.17
C HIS A 59 17.09 -15.37 -3.74
N ALA A 60 17.37 -14.43 -2.85
CA ALA A 60 18.70 -14.23 -2.28
C ALA A 60 19.20 -15.49 -1.56
N ILE A 61 18.36 -16.11 -0.72
CA ILE A 61 18.69 -17.34 0.00
C ILE A 61 18.98 -18.48 -1.00
N HIS A 62 18.24 -18.57 -2.10
CA HIS A 62 18.52 -19.56 -3.14
C HIS A 62 19.91 -19.37 -3.76
N ILE A 63 20.28 -18.12 -4.08
CA ILE A 63 21.62 -17.78 -4.58
C ILE A 63 22.69 -18.11 -3.55
N LEU A 64 22.50 -17.70 -2.29
CA LEU A 64 23.40 -18.00 -1.17
C LEU A 64 23.67 -19.50 -1.06
N ARG A 65 22.62 -20.34 -1.15
CA ARG A 65 22.76 -21.80 -1.11
C ARG A 65 23.48 -22.37 -2.32
N GLY A 66 23.29 -21.79 -3.50
CA GLY A 66 24.01 -22.18 -4.72
C GLY A 66 25.49 -21.77 -4.72
N GLN A 67 25.81 -20.65 -4.06
CA GLN A 67 27.17 -20.10 -3.96
C GLN A 67 27.93 -20.56 -2.70
N ALA A 68 27.31 -21.30 -1.79
CA ALA A 68 27.88 -21.77 -0.51
C ALA A 68 29.14 -22.69 -0.63
N GLY A 69 29.77 -22.78 -1.80
CA GLY A 69 31.08 -23.41 -2.01
C GLY A 69 31.98 -22.67 -3.02
N ALA A 70 31.53 -21.54 -3.57
CA ALA A 70 32.28 -20.72 -4.53
C ALA A 70 32.79 -19.48 -3.78
N GLY A 71 34.05 -19.52 -3.32
CA GLY A 71 34.67 -18.48 -2.49
C GLY A 71 34.92 -17.14 -3.19
N GLY A 72 33.86 -16.44 -3.58
CA GLY A 72 33.91 -15.08 -4.12
C GLY A 72 33.30 -14.06 -3.16
N ASN A 73 34.08 -13.04 -2.78
CA ASN A 73 33.56 -11.82 -2.16
C ASN A 73 32.78 -11.03 -3.21
N ILE A 74 31.46 -11.18 -3.25
CA ILE A 74 30.63 -10.42 -4.19
C ILE A 74 29.53 -9.75 -3.39
N GLU A 75 29.68 -8.46 -3.06
CA GLU A 75 28.50 -7.63 -2.79
C GLU A 75 27.63 -7.69 -4.05
N GLU A 76 26.65 -8.58 -4.04
CA GLU A 76 25.84 -8.89 -5.20
C GLU A 76 24.52 -8.14 -5.07
N THR A 77 24.28 -7.24 -6.04
CA THR A 77 22.98 -6.63 -6.20
C THR A 77 22.22 -7.38 -7.28
N VAL A 78 21.12 -8.02 -6.89
CA VAL A 78 20.25 -8.78 -7.80
C VAL A 78 19.01 -7.93 -8.07
N GLY A 79 18.95 -7.32 -9.25
CA GLY A 79 17.77 -6.59 -9.71
C GLY A 79 18.08 -5.35 -10.56
N PRO A 80 17.04 -4.64 -11.01
CA PRO A 80 15.63 -4.83 -10.64
C PRO A 80 14.98 -6.04 -11.34
N VAL A 81 14.29 -6.88 -10.57
CA VAL A 81 13.49 -8.00 -11.08
C VAL A 81 12.01 -7.62 -11.04
N ASN A 82 11.33 -7.77 -12.17
CA ASN A 82 9.89 -7.50 -12.29
C ASN A 82 9.12 -8.76 -11.87
N LEU A 83 8.20 -8.62 -10.91
CA LEU A 83 7.34 -9.71 -10.46
C LEU A 83 5.91 -9.19 -10.25
N GLY A 84 4.98 -9.62 -11.11
CA GLY A 84 3.61 -9.14 -11.08
C GLY A 84 3.50 -7.65 -11.44
N GLU A 85 2.91 -6.85 -10.54
CA GLU A 85 2.66 -5.41 -10.73
C GLU A 85 3.79 -4.51 -10.18
N GLY A 86 4.87 -5.10 -9.66
CA GLY A 86 5.96 -4.35 -9.05
C GLY A 86 7.33 -4.90 -9.36
N THR A 87 8.33 -4.27 -8.74
CA THR A 87 9.73 -4.63 -8.89
C THR A 87 10.38 -4.82 -7.54
N TYR A 88 11.39 -5.68 -7.48
CA TYR A 88 12.24 -5.81 -6.31
C TYR A 88 13.71 -5.83 -6.69
N THR A 89 14.54 -5.34 -5.78
CA THR A 89 15.99 -5.34 -5.86
C THR A 89 16.54 -5.88 -4.54
N VAL A 90 17.46 -6.83 -4.64
CA VAL A 90 18.12 -7.44 -3.49
C VAL A 90 19.57 -6.98 -3.46
N LYS A 91 20.07 -6.61 -2.29
CA LYS A 91 21.48 -6.37 -2.02
C LYS A 91 21.95 -7.39 -0.97
N LEU A 92 23.02 -8.11 -1.29
CA LEU A 92 23.68 -9.03 -0.37
C LEU A 92 24.96 -8.39 0.16
N ASP A 93 25.05 -8.27 1.49
CA ASP A 93 26.26 -7.87 2.20
C ASP A 93 26.78 -9.07 3.00
N TRP A 94 27.88 -9.66 2.51
CA TRP A 94 28.50 -10.82 3.14
C TRP A 94 29.29 -10.45 4.41
N THR A 95 29.81 -9.22 4.50
CA THR A 95 30.61 -8.78 5.65
C THR A 95 29.76 -8.69 6.91
N GLN A 96 28.50 -8.27 6.74
CA GLN A 96 27.53 -8.15 7.82
C GLN A 96 26.58 -9.36 7.91
N SER A 97 26.74 -10.34 7.01
CA SER A 97 25.79 -11.44 6.81
C SER A 97 24.35 -10.93 6.73
N LEU A 98 24.12 -9.93 5.87
CA LEU A 98 22.88 -9.18 5.77
C LEU A 98 22.35 -9.24 4.34
N ILE A 99 21.08 -9.61 4.19
CA ILE A 99 20.33 -9.54 2.94
C ILE A 99 19.35 -8.37 3.06
N THR A 100 19.40 -7.42 2.15
CA THR A 100 18.42 -6.33 2.06
C THR A 100 17.63 -6.50 0.77
N SER A 101 16.31 -6.59 0.87
CA SER A 101 15.42 -6.63 -0.29
C SER A 101 14.51 -5.41 -0.26
N THR A 102 14.56 -4.59 -1.31
CA THR A 102 13.72 -3.41 -1.49
C THR A 102 12.77 -3.66 -2.64
N SER A 103 11.49 -3.40 -2.41
CA SER A 103 10.40 -3.59 -3.37
C SER A 103 9.66 -2.28 -3.61
N SER A 104 9.01 -2.17 -4.77
CA SER A 104 8.12 -1.07 -5.10
C SER A 104 6.92 -1.55 -5.91
N VAL A 105 5.71 -1.20 -5.45
CA VAL A 105 4.43 -1.47 -6.13
C VAL A 105 3.61 -0.18 -6.12
N HIS A 106 3.26 0.36 -7.29
CA HIS A 106 2.43 1.57 -7.43
C HIS A 106 2.82 2.76 -6.52
N GLY A 107 4.12 2.93 -6.24
CA GLY A 107 4.65 4.00 -5.38
C GLY A 107 4.75 3.65 -3.88
N ALA A 108 4.21 2.50 -3.46
CA ALA A 108 4.47 1.94 -2.14
C ALA A 108 5.79 1.16 -2.16
N ALA A 109 6.78 1.62 -1.39
CA ALA A 109 8.06 0.96 -1.24
C ALA A 109 8.18 0.26 0.11
N LYS A 110 8.67 -0.98 0.12
CA LYS A 110 8.98 -1.73 1.35
C LYS A 110 10.37 -2.33 1.27
N THR A 111 11.11 -2.21 2.37
CA THR A 111 12.43 -2.83 2.52
C THR A 111 12.37 -3.86 3.64
N VAL A 112 12.83 -5.07 3.36
CA VAL A 112 12.98 -6.13 4.35
C VAL A 112 14.46 -6.49 4.44
N GLN A 113 14.94 -6.62 5.68
CA GLN A 113 16.32 -6.98 5.97
C GLN A 113 16.35 -8.28 6.76
N LEU A 114 17.20 -9.21 6.33
CA LEU A 114 17.42 -10.48 7.00
C LEU A 114 18.91 -10.61 7.32
N GLN A 115 19.24 -10.58 8.61
CA GLN A 115 20.57 -10.94 9.09
C GLN A 115 20.62 -12.45 9.29
N TYR A 116 21.61 -13.12 8.73
CA TYR A 116 21.83 -14.55 8.88
C TYR A 116 23.14 -14.81 9.63
N THR A 117 23.26 -15.99 10.23
CA THR A 117 24.50 -16.47 10.82
C THR A 117 24.93 -17.70 10.03
N ALA A 118 26.12 -17.65 9.44
CA ALA A 118 26.73 -18.84 8.87
C ALA A 118 27.12 -19.79 10.03
N LEU A 119 26.57 -21.01 10.01
CA LEU A 119 26.94 -22.10 10.92
C LEU A 119 28.28 -22.71 10.51
#